data_AF-A0A7L3MQX6-F1
#
_entry.id   AF-A0A7L3MQX6-F1
#
_cell.length_a   1.000
_cell.length_b   1.000
_cell.length_c   1.000
_cell.angle_alpha   90.00
_cell.angle_beta   90.00
_cell.angle_gamma   90.00
#
_symmetry.space_group_name_H-M   'P 1'
#
loop_
_entity.id
_entity.type
_entity.pdbx_description
1 polymer ?
#
loop_
_entity_poly.entity_id
_entity_poly.type
_entity_poly.pdbx_seq_one_letter_code
_entity_poly.pdbx_strand_id
1 'polypeptide(L)'
;ENFQHWTLDDNEGDEWKIEDLPGAHGTNPPDPTIHKYFVTSFGPCFKSQLITLEKEGYSNQLMDEKRPEITVKDWYAARFDCGCQYELTVKLLSQDYIVLEEFHPEPVFIEQWSDAKWREISHTFQNYPAGVRHIWFQHGGQDTQFWAGWYGIRVTNSSITIGPHT
;
A
#
# COMPACT_ATOMS: atom_id res chain seq x y z
N GLU A 1 2.78 9.21 14.48
CA GLU A 1 3.97 8.52 13.93
C GLU A 1 4.32 8.96 12.49
N ASN A 2 3.51 9.80 11.84
CA ASN A 2 3.80 10.41 10.53
C ASN A 2 4.39 9.40 9.51
N PHE A 3 5.58 9.68 8.97
CA PHE A 3 6.29 8.81 8.03
C PHE A 3 7.42 8.00 8.67
N GLN A 4 7.50 7.93 10.01
CA GLN A 4 8.68 7.41 10.73
C GLN A 4 9.08 5.97 10.33
N HIS A 5 8.11 5.15 9.93
CA HIS A 5 8.31 3.75 9.54
C HIS A 5 8.29 3.53 8.04
N TRP A 6 8.20 4.59 7.24
CA TRP A 6 8.12 4.53 5.79
C TRP A 6 9.40 5.07 5.16
N THR A 7 9.90 4.39 4.14
CA THR A 7 10.86 4.96 3.21
C THR A 7 10.06 5.69 2.12
N LEU A 8 10.34 6.98 1.91
CA LEU A 8 9.76 7.72 0.79
C LEU A 8 10.65 7.47 -0.43
N ASP A 9 10.16 6.64 -1.36
CA ASP A 9 10.91 6.24 -2.55
C ASP A 9 10.87 7.36 -3.60
N ASP A 10 9.67 7.95 -3.78
CA ASP A 10 9.42 9.13 -4.60
C ASP A 10 8.51 10.10 -3.83
N ASN A 11 8.74 11.40 -4.00
CA ASN A 11 8.05 12.44 -3.25
C ASN A 11 7.93 13.73 -4.09
N GLU A 12 7.46 13.61 -5.33
CA GLU A 12 7.37 14.73 -6.26
C GLU A 12 6.15 15.64 -5.99
N GLY A 13 6.01 16.71 -6.80
CA GLY A 13 4.95 17.71 -6.64
C GLY A 13 5.05 18.47 -5.33
N ASP A 14 3.91 18.64 -4.65
CA ASP A 14 3.83 19.19 -3.28
C ASP A 14 4.00 18.09 -2.20
N GLU A 15 4.65 16.99 -2.56
CA GLU A 15 5.04 15.88 -1.67
C GLU A 15 3.85 15.11 -1.06
N TRP A 16 4.16 14.01 -0.36
CA TRP A 16 3.23 13.30 0.50
C TRP A 16 2.75 14.19 1.64
N LYS A 17 1.45 14.11 1.94
CA LYS A 17 0.86 14.75 3.13
C LYS A 17 -0.01 13.77 3.90
N ILE A 18 -0.18 14.06 5.19
CA ILE A 18 -1.10 13.36 6.08
C ILE A 18 -2.26 14.30 6.38
N GLU A 19 -3.48 13.82 6.20
CA GLU A 19 -4.71 14.57 6.46
C GLU A 19 -5.69 13.75 7.31
N ASP A 20 -6.60 14.44 7.98
CA ASP A 20 -7.69 13.83 8.75
C ASP A 20 -8.88 13.48 7.84
N LEU A 21 -9.56 12.38 8.14
CA LEU A 21 -10.78 11.96 7.46
C LEU A 21 -11.97 12.90 7.78
N PRO A 22 -12.94 13.08 6.85
CA PRO A 22 -13.07 12.44 5.52
C PRO A 22 -12.22 13.06 4.39
N GLY A 23 -11.38 14.04 4.68
CA GLY A 23 -10.67 14.80 3.65
C GLY A 23 -11.59 15.69 2.81
N ALA A 24 -11.02 16.68 2.11
CA ALA A 24 -11.81 17.50 1.20
C ALA A 24 -12.33 16.65 0.02
N HIS A 25 -13.59 16.79 -0.39
CA HIS A 25 -14.12 16.06 -1.56
C HIS A 25 -14.02 14.52 -1.47
N GLY A 26 -13.93 13.95 -0.25
CA GLY A 26 -13.84 12.50 -0.01
C GLY A 26 -15.00 11.95 0.82
N THR A 27 -15.00 10.63 1.02
CA THR A 27 -15.90 9.94 1.96
C THR A 27 -15.10 9.32 3.11
N ASN A 28 -15.78 8.85 4.15
CA ASN A 28 -15.15 8.03 5.19
C ASN A 28 -14.89 6.60 4.69
N PRO A 29 -13.82 5.92 5.14
CA PRO A 29 -13.65 4.49 4.95
C PRO A 29 -14.67 3.69 5.78
N PRO A 30 -14.86 2.39 5.51
CA PRO A 30 -15.81 1.57 6.26
C PRO A 30 -15.46 1.39 7.74
N ASP A 31 -14.18 1.42 8.10
CA ASP A 31 -13.72 1.28 9.48
C ASP A 31 -13.69 2.64 10.21
N PRO A 32 -14.52 2.84 11.24
CA PRO A 32 -14.61 4.11 11.97
C PRO A 32 -13.41 4.39 12.89
N THR A 33 -12.53 3.42 13.10
CA THR A 33 -11.31 3.59 13.92
C THR A 33 -10.18 4.28 13.15
N ILE A 34 -10.30 4.39 11.83
CA ILE A 34 -9.35 5.11 10.99
C ILE A 34 -9.68 6.61 11.07
N HIS A 35 -8.68 7.42 11.40
CA HIS A 35 -8.84 8.88 11.52
C HIS A 35 -7.98 9.68 10.53
N LYS A 36 -6.97 9.06 9.93
CA LYS A 36 -6.00 9.73 9.04
C LYS A 36 -5.74 8.91 7.78
N TYR A 37 -5.28 9.59 6.75
CA TYR A 37 -4.77 8.98 5.52
C TYR A 37 -3.52 9.72 5.02
N PHE A 38 -2.76 9.04 4.17
CA PHE A 38 -1.70 9.65 3.36
C PHE A 38 -2.27 10.06 2.01
N VAL A 39 -1.84 11.18 1.45
CA VAL A 39 -2.26 11.65 0.13
C VAL A 39 -1.07 12.10 -0.71
N THR A 40 -1.09 11.70 -1.97
CA THR A 40 -0.08 12.04 -2.99
C THR A 40 -0.39 13.36 -3.68
N SER A 41 0.60 13.91 -4.37
CA SER A 41 0.48 15.16 -5.11
C SER A 41 0.25 14.90 -6.63
N PHE A 42 0.60 15.87 -7.46
CA PHE A 42 0.46 15.85 -8.92
C PHE A 42 1.66 15.22 -9.65
N GLY A 43 2.74 14.94 -8.92
CA GLY A 43 3.85 14.10 -9.39
C GLY A 43 3.89 12.77 -8.64
N PRO A 44 4.66 11.78 -9.16
CA PRO A 44 4.85 10.49 -8.51
C PRO A 44 5.21 10.60 -7.03
N CYS A 45 4.43 9.92 -6.20
CA CYS A 45 4.69 9.81 -4.77
C CYS A 45 4.55 8.34 -4.38
N PHE A 46 5.65 7.73 -3.95
CA PHE A 46 5.72 6.32 -3.57
C PHE A 46 6.39 6.18 -2.21
N LYS A 47 5.88 5.26 -1.40
CA LYS A 47 6.50 4.91 -0.11
C LYS A 47 6.50 3.42 0.12
N SER A 48 7.54 2.93 0.76
CA SER A 48 7.75 1.51 1.01
C SER A 48 8.04 1.17 2.47
N GLN A 49 7.81 -0.10 2.80
CA GLN A 49 8.28 -0.76 4.01
C GLN A 49 8.92 -2.10 3.65
N LEU A 50 10.02 -2.40 4.33
CA LEU A 50 10.66 -3.71 4.31
C LEU A 50 10.46 -4.41 5.65
N ILE A 51 9.62 -5.42 5.67
CA ILE A 51 9.31 -6.22 6.85
C ILE A 51 10.31 -7.37 6.92
N THR A 52 10.99 -7.53 8.04
CA THR A 52 11.85 -8.70 8.30
C THR A 52 11.10 -9.71 9.15
N LEU A 53 10.73 -10.84 8.57
CA LEU A 53 9.84 -11.82 9.18
C LEU A 53 10.34 -12.36 10.52
N GLU A 54 11.66 -12.61 10.63
CA GLU A 54 12.27 -13.07 11.88
C GLU A 54 12.10 -12.06 13.03
N LYS A 55 12.16 -10.76 12.74
CA LYS A 55 11.96 -9.69 13.75
C LYS A 55 10.51 -9.62 14.24
N GLU A 56 9.57 -10.05 13.41
CA GLU A 56 8.14 -10.18 13.74
C GLU A 56 7.80 -11.53 14.39
N GLY A 57 8.80 -12.40 14.61
CA GLY A 57 8.62 -13.69 15.30
C GLY A 57 8.37 -14.89 14.39
N TYR A 58 8.47 -14.74 13.07
CA TYR A 58 8.29 -15.83 12.10
C TYR A 58 9.66 -16.46 11.76
N SER A 59 9.91 -17.66 12.28
CA SER A 59 11.19 -18.35 12.08
C SER A 59 11.38 -18.82 10.64
N ASN A 60 12.63 -18.90 10.21
CA ASN A 60 12.99 -19.41 8.86
C ASN A 60 12.42 -20.81 8.61
N GLN A 61 12.50 -21.69 9.61
CA GLN A 61 11.96 -23.05 9.51
C GLN A 61 10.44 -23.05 9.28
N LEU A 62 9.70 -22.18 9.99
CA LEU A 62 8.26 -22.03 9.80
C LEU A 62 7.95 -21.57 8.37
N MET A 63 8.65 -20.53 7.90
CA MET A 63 8.44 -19.97 6.56
C MET A 63 8.81 -20.95 5.45
N ASP A 64 9.83 -21.80 5.64
CA ASP A 64 10.27 -22.76 4.63
C ASP A 64 9.39 -24.03 4.61
N GLU A 65 9.04 -24.57 5.77
CA GLU A 65 8.33 -25.86 5.86
C GLU A 65 6.82 -25.69 5.79
N LYS A 66 6.26 -24.70 6.49
CA LYS A 66 4.81 -24.51 6.60
C LYS A 66 4.26 -23.55 5.56
N ARG A 67 5.07 -22.58 5.14
CA ARG A 67 4.69 -21.55 4.15
C ARG A 67 3.29 -20.99 4.44
N PRO A 68 3.07 -20.42 5.64
CA PRO A 68 1.76 -19.89 6.04
C PRO A 68 1.27 -18.83 5.03
N GLU A 69 -0.02 -18.64 4.91
CA GLU A 69 -0.55 -17.61 4.02
C GLU A 69 -0.06 -16.23 4.43
N ILE A 70 0.35 -15.42 3.46
CA ILE A 70 0.71 -14.02 3.66
C ILE A 70 -0.36 -13.20 2.96
N THR A 71 -1.27 -12.60 3.73
CA THR A 71 -2.33 -11.75 3.19
C THR A 71 -1.93 -10.30 3.32
N VAL A 72 -1.99 -9.58 2.20
CA VAL A 72 -1.74 -8.14 2.13
C VAL A 72 -3.03 -7.43 1.76
N LYS A 73 -3.30 -6.34 2.46
CA LYS A 73 -4.43 -5.45 2.17
C LYS A 73 -3.97 -4.00 2.16
N ASP A 74 -4.63 -3.22 1.32
CA ASP A 74 -4.48 -1.77 1.31
C ASP A 74 -5.80 -1.10 0.97
N TRP A 75 -6.02 0.10 1.50
CA TRP A 75 -7.21 0.90 1.22
C TRP A 75 -6.84 2.17 0.50
N TYR A 76 -7.50 2.42 -0.63
CA TYR A 76 -7.26 3.60 -1.45
C TYR A 76 -8.55 4.32 -1.84
N ALA A 77 -8.46 5.64 -2.05
CA ALA A 77 -9.57 6.47 -2.53
C ALA A 77 -9.06 7.69 -3.31
N ALA A 78 -9.87 8.15 -4.26
CA ALA A 78 -9.68 9.43 -4.93
C ALA A 78 -10.48 10.55 -4.25
N ARG A 79 -10.26 11.78 -4.69
CA ARG A 79 -11.24 12.86 -4.54
C ARG A 79 -12.35 12.69 -5.56
N PHE A 80 -13.54 13.23 -5.29
CA PHE A 80 -14.59 13.25 -6.31
C PHE A 80 -14.25 14.21 -7.46
N ASP A 81 -13.52 15.30 -7.20
CA ASP A 81 -13.30 16.40 -8.16
C ASP A 81 -11.98 16.28 -8.94
N CYS A 82 -11.21 15.19 -8.79
CA CYS A 82 -9.97 14.98 -9.52
C CYS A 82 -9.74 13.48 -9.80
N GLY A 83 -9.20 13.19 -10.99
CA GLY A 83 -8.75 11.85 -11.32
C GLY A 83 -7.34 11.59 -10.79
N CYS A 84 -7.04 10.32 -10.51
CA CYS A 84 -5.74 9.90 -10.01
C CYS A 84 -5.41 8.46 -10.42
N GLN A 85 -4.14 8.10 -10.20
CA GLN A 85 -3.60 6.77 -10.40
C GLN A 85 -3.17 6.19 -9.04
N TYR A 86 -3.44 4.91 -8.83
CA TYR A 86 -2.99 4.12 -7.69
C TYR A 86 -2.17 2.92 -8.16
N GLU A 87 -1.09 2.65 -7.44
CA GLU A 87 -0.21 1.50 -7.67
C GLU A 87 0.17 0.83 -6.35
N LEU A 88 0.29 -0.49 -6.40
CA LEU A 88 0.72 -1.34 -5.30
C LEU A 88 1.71 -2.38 -5.83
N THR A 89 2.82 -2.56 -5.13
CA THR A 89 3.76 -3.65 -5.39
C THR A 89 4.11 -4.33 -4.09
N VAL A 90 4.00 -5.65 -4.05
CA VAL A 90 4.40 -6.47 -2.91
C VAL A 90 5.32 -7.59 -3.38
N LYS A 91 6.49 -7.71 -2.76
CA LYS A 91 7.48 -8.73 -3.10
C LYS A 91 7.80 -9.60 -1.89
N LEU A 92 7.78 -10.91 -2.08
CA LEU A 92 8.38 -11.86 -1.15
C LEU A 92 9.85 -12.04 -1.53
N LEU A 93 10.74 -11.76 -0.57
CA LEU A 93 12.18 -11.70 -0.82
C LEU A 93 12.93 -12.76 -0.03
N SER A 94 14.00 -13.29 -0.63
CA SER A 94 14.98 -14.15 0.06
C SER A 94 15.84 -13.36 1.05
N GLN A 95 16.71 -14.06 1.80
CA GLN A 95 17.70 -13.43 2.68
C GLN A 95 18.62 -12.44 1.93
N ASP A 96 18.92 -12.72 0.66
CA ASP A 96 19.78 -11.89 -0.19
C ASP A 96 18.97 -10.87 -1.01
N TYR A 97 17.72 -10.62 -0.62
CA TYR A 97 16.79 -9.70 -1.29
C TYR A 97 16.44 -10.09 -2.73
N ILE A 98 16.56 -11.36 -3.08
CA ILE A 98 16.12 -11.89 -4.38
C ILE A 98 14.60 -12.03 -4.36
N VAL A 99 13.92 -11.54 -5.39
CA VAL A 99 12.46 -11.69 -5.55
C VAL A 99 12.14 -13.16 -5.79
N LEU A 100 11.38 -13.74 -4.86
CA LEU A 100 10.88 -15.12 -4.95
C LEU A 100 9.47 -15.16 -5.54
N GLU A 101 8.65 -14.18 -5.20
CA GLU A 101 7.30 -13.99 -5.73
C GLU A 101 6.91 -12.51 -5.65
N GLU A 102 6.07 -12.06 -6.56
CA GLU A 102 5.65 -10.66 -6.68
C GLU A 102 4.16 -10.56 -6.99
N PHE A 103 3.49 -9.65 -6.29
CA PHE A 103 2.18 -9.14 -6.62
C PHE A 103 2.29 -7.69 -7.07
N HIS A 104 2.10 -7.46 -8.36
CA HIS A 104 2.08 -6.15 -9.00
C HIS A 104 0.87 -6.11 -9.95
N PRO A 105 -0.34 -5.78 -9.45
CA PRO A 105 -1.51 -5.61 -10.31
C PRO A 105 -1.34 -4.40 -11.24
N GLU A 106 -2.09 -4.41 -12.34
CA GLU A 106 -2.15 -3.24 -13.23
C GLU A 106 -2.54 -1.97 -12.45
N PRO A 107 -1.93 -0.80 -12.75
CA PRO A 107 -2.28 0.45 -12.12
C PRO A 107 -3.78 0.75 -12.20
N VAL A 108 -4.35 1.23 -11.09
CA VAL A 108 -5.76 1.59 -11.02
C VAL A 108 -5.91 3.06 -11.36
N PHE A 109 -6.68 3.36 -12.40
CA PHE A 109 -7.05 4.72 -12.78
C PHE A 109 -8.46 5.04 -12.29
N ILE A 110 -8.59 6.16 -11.58
CA ILE A 110 -9.88 6.69 -11.13
C ILE A 110 -10.11 8.01 -11.87
N GLU A 111 -11.22 8.12 -12.58
CA GLU A 111 -11.57 9.33 -13.32
C GLU A 111 -12.06 10.45 -12.41
N GLN A 112 -12.01 11.68 -12.91
CA GLN A 112 -12.67 12.82 -12.30
C GLN A 112 -14.19 12.58 -12.22
N TRP A 113 -14.85 13.16 -11.21
CA TRP A 113 -16.27 12.96 -10.90
C TRP A 113 -16.60 11.53 -10.48
N SER A 114 -15.63 10.88 -9.81
CA SER A 114 -15.80 9.55 -9.23
C SER A 114 -16.71 9.56 -7.99
N ASP A 115 -17.03 8.36 -7.50
CA ASP A 115 -17.79 8.18 -6.26
C ASP A 115 -17.00 8.50 -4.98
N ALA A 116 -15.70 8.79 -5.11
CA ALA A 116 -14.75 9.06 -4.01
C ALA A 116 -14.75 7.99 -2.90
N LYS A 117 -15.22 6.77 -3.21
CA LYS A 117 -15.32 5.70 -2.23
C LYS A 117 -13.97 5.05 -1.99
N TRP A 118 -13.74 4.70 -0.72
CA TRP A 118 -12.64 3.84 -0.33
C TRP A 118 -12.84 2.42 -0.86
N ARG A 119 -11.80 1.86 -1.46
CA ARG A 119 -11.76 0.51 -2.02
C ARG A 119 -10.62 -0.25 -1.36
N GLU A 120 -10.89 -1.52 -1.05
CA GLU A 120 -9.86 -2.46 -0.58
C GLU A 120 -9.26 -3.16 -1.78
N ILE A 121 -7.92 -3.27 -1.80
CA ILE A 121 -7.21 -4.29 -2.57
C ILE A 121 -6.68 -5.34 -1.61
N SER A 122 -6.82 -6.61 -1.96
CA SER A 122 -6.37 -7.74 -1.13
C SER A 122 -5.72 -8.79 -2.00
N HIS A 123 -4.58 -9.32 -1.54
CA HIS A 123 -3.89 -10.43 -2.17
C HIS A 123 -3.33 -11.37 -1.11
N THR A 124 -3.43 -12.68 -1.35
CA THR A 124 -2.91 -13.70 -0.45
C THR A 124 -1.90 -14.56 -1.20
N PHE A 125 -0.64 -14.48 -0.77
CA PHE A 125 0.39 -15.39 -1.25
C PHE A 125 0.22 -16.74 -0.59
N GLN A 126 0.16 -17.78 -1.40
CA GLN A 126 0.07 -19.17 -0.98
C GLN A 126 1.00 -20.01 -1.84
N ASN A 127 1.53 -21.11 -1.29
CA ASN A 127 2.41 -22.03 -2.01
C ASN A 127 3.66 -21.37 -2.62
N TYR A 128 4.09 -20.24 -2.05
CA TYR A 128 5.30 -19.53 -2.47
C TYR A 128 6.57 -20.39 -2.27
N PRO A 129 7.67 -20.10 -2.98
CA PRO A 129 8.92 -20.81 -2.79
C PRO A 129 9.43 -20.74 -1.36
N ALA A 130 10.12 -21.79 -0.88
CA ALA A 130 10.86 -21.71 0.37
C ALA A 130 11.95 -20.62 0.27
N GLY A 131 12.37 -20.08 1.42
CA GLY A 131 13.43 -19.07 1.51
C GLY A 131 12.94 -17.64 1.71
N VAL A 132 11.63 -17.39 1.85
CA VAL A 132 11.09 -16.06 2.14
C VAL A 132 11.56 -15.58 3.52
N ARG A 133 12.19 -14.40 3.57
CA ARG A 133 12.71 -13.75 4.78
C ARG A 133 12.22 -12.32 4.96
N HIS A 134 11.92 -11.65 3.86
CA HIS A 134 11.41 -10.30 3.88
C HIS A 134 10.16 -10.15 3.02
N ILE A 135 9.33 -9.18 3.39
CA ILE A 135 8.25 -8.70 2.57
C ILE A 135 8.54 -7.23 2.27
N TRP A 136 8.64 -6.88 0.99
CA TRP A 136 8.72 -5.49 0.57
C TRP A 136 7.36 -5.05 0.08
N PHE A 137 6.81 -4.01 0.69
CA PHE A 137 5.52 -3.41 0.37
C PHE A 137 5.77 -1.98 -0.11
N GLN A 138 5.25 -1.61 -1.27
CA GLN A 138 5.27 -0.25 -1.78
C GLN A 138 3.91 0.09 -2.36
N HIS A 139 3.44 1.30 -2.07
CA HIS A 139 2.26 1.85 -2.73
C HIS A 139 2.44 3.34 -3.00
N GLY A 140 1.58 3.87 -3.86
CA GLY A 140 1.64 5.27 -4.23
C GLY A 140 0.84 5.57 -5.47
N GLY A 141 1.20 6.70 -6.09
CA GLY A 141 0.58 7.19 -7.29
C GLY A 141 0.67 8.70 -7.37
N GLN A 142 -0.24 9.28 -8.15
CA GLN A 142 -0.26 10.71 -8.46
C GLN A 142 -1.64 11.11 -8.98
N ASP A 143 -1.90 12.40 -9.09
CA ASP A 143 -3.04 12.91 -9.85
C ASP A 143 -2.89 12.68 -11.37
N THR A 144 -3.99 12.88 -12.11
CA THR A 144 -3.97 12.87 -13.59
C THR A 144 -4.28 14.22 -14.22
N GLN A 145 -4.48 15.27 -13.41
CA GLN A 145 -4.89 16.61 -13.86
C GLN A 145 -3.75 17.65 -13.76
N PHE A 146 -2.64 17.27 -13.15
CA PHE A 146 -1.48 18.12 -12.87
C PHE A 146 -1.84 19.37 -12.06
N TRP A 147 -2.69 19.21 -11.03
CA TRP A 147 -3.15 20.31 -10.20
C TRP A 147 -2.28 20.45 -8.95
N ALA A 148 -1.68 21.64 -8.78
CA ALA A 148 -0.92 21.95 -7.58
C ALA A 148 -1.73 21.68 -6.31
N GLY A 149 -1.14 20.97 -5.35
CA GLY A 149 -1.73 20.48 -4.12
C GLY A 149 -1.82 18.96 -4.03
N TRP A 150 -2.74 18.48 -3.19
CA TRP A 150 -2.94 17.07 -2.87
C TRP A 150 -4.20 16.53 -3.52
N TYR A 151 -4.10 16.34 -4.84
CA TYR A 151 -5.18 15.85 -5.69
C TYR A 151 -4.99 14.39 -6.14
N GLY A 152 -3.85 13.78 -5.79
CA GLY A 152 -3.56 12.40 -6.13
C GLY A 152 -4.30 11.38 -5.26
N ILE A 153 -3.84 10.13 -5.32
CA ILE A 153 -4.42 9.04 -4.55
C ILE A 153 -4.23 9.21 -3.04
N ARG A 154 -5.26 8.80 -2.28
CA ARG A 154 -5.26 8.66 -0.83
C ARG A 154 -5.11 7.20 -0.45
N VAL A 155 -4.27 6.90 0.53
CA VAL A 155 -4.03 5.54 1.02
C VAL A 155 -4.02 5.49 2.54
N THR A 156 -4.55 4.41 3.12
CA THR A 156 -4.55 4.19 4.57
C THR A 156 -4.78 2.71 4.89
N ASN A 157 -4.70 2.35 6.17
CA ASN A 157 -5.08 1.04 6.70
C ASN A 157 -4.44 -0.16 5.96
N SER A 158 -3.21 0.03 5.50
CA SER A 158 -2.39 -1.04 4.90
C SER A 158 -2.07 -2.09 5.97
N SER A 159 -2.19 -3.37 5.62
CA SER A 159 -1.88 -4.45 6.54
C SER A 159 -1.25 -5.65 5.83
N ILE A 160 -0.39 -6.33 6.55
CA ILE A 160 0.16 -7.64 6.19
C ILE A 160 -0.11 -8.56 7.36
N THR A 161 -0.76 -9.69 7.11
CA THR A 161 -1.04 -10.69 8.13
C THR A 161 -0.53 -12.05 7.66
N ILE A 162 -0.05 -12.85 8.62
CA ILE A 162 0.44 -14.19 8.36
C ILE A 162 -0.38 -15.16 9.20
N GLY A 163 -1.01 -16.11 8.53
CA GLY A 163 -2.01 -17.00 9.13
C GLY A 163 -1.96 -18.43 8.60
N PRO A 164 -2.74 -19.34 9.22
CA PRO A 164 -2.92 -20.69 8.70
C PRO A 164 -3.57 -20.66 7.30
N HIS A 165 -3.37 -21.73 6.54
CA HIS A 165 -4.08 -21.95 5.28
C HIS A 165 -5.60 -21.96 5.52
N THR A 166 -6.34 -21.20 4.71
CA THR A 166 -7.81 -21.07 4.77
C THR A 166 -8.54 -22.04 3.86
#